data_AF-A0A661XI82-F1
#
_entry.id   AF-A0A661XI82-F1
#
_cell.length_a   1.000
_cell.length_b   1.000
_cell.length_c   1.000
_cell.angle_alpha   90.00
_cell.angle_beta   90.00
_cell.angle_gamma   90.00
#
_symmetry.space_group_name_H-M   'P 1'
#
loop_
_entity.id
_entity.type
_entity.pdbx_description
1 polymer ?
#
loop_
_entity_poly.entity_id
_entity_poly.type
_entity_poly.pdbx_seq_one_letter_code
_entity_poly.pdbx_strand_id
1 'polypeptide(L)'
;MTNPIKKLIIRDLIRDQIKRIAIEARREAEEKLGTDLSARCYEANSILADKLRENGFRARLYDGFFRYKGQLRRHFYVIADGRIVDIAADQYGQDKIVVADLDDPRYE
;
A
#
# COMPACT_ATOMS: atom_id res chain seq x y z
N MET A 1 13.25 -6.41 -28.90
CA MET A 1 13.91 -5.56 -27.87
C MET A 1 12.89 -4.51 -27.42
N THR A 2 12.48 -4.50 -26.15
CA THR A 2 11.51 -3.53 -25.63
C THR A 2 12.18 -2.20 -25.33
N ASN A 3 11.57 -1.09 -25.77
CA ASN A 3 12.10 0.26 -25.61
C ASN A 3 12.03 0.70 -24.13
N PRO A 4 13.15 1.13 -23.51
CA PRO A 4 13.21 1.47 -22.08
C PRO A 4 12.26 2.62 -21.68
N ILE A 5 11.99 3.57 -22.57
CA ILE A 5 11.06 4.68 -22.32
C ILE A 5 9.62 4.18 -22.14
N LYS A 6 9.18 3.23 -22.98
CA LYS A 6 7.84 2.62 -22.86
C LYS A 6 7.67 1.87 -21.55
N LYS A 7 8.73 1.22 -21.06
CA LYS A 7 8.73 0.50 -19.78
C LYS A 7 8.59 1.43 -18.58
N LEU A 8 9.18 2.63 -18.65
CA LEU A 8 9.07 3.65 -17.60
C LEU A 8 7.63 4.19 -17.50
N ILE A 9 7.03 4.57 -18.63
CA ILE A 9 5.67 5.14 -18.69
C ILE A 9 4.63 4.16 -18.13
N ILE A 10 4.73 2.87 -18.46
CA ILE A 10 3.79 1.85 -17.97
C ILE A 10 3.90 1.66 -16.44
N ARG A 11 5.11 1.73 -15.88
CA ARG A 11 5.34 1.60 -14.43
C ARG A 11 4.74 2.76 -13.63
N ASP A 12 4.77 3.96 -14.19
CA ASP A 12 4.16 5.14 -13.59
C ASP A 12 2.63 5.08 -13.69
N LEU A 13 2.10 4.65 -14.83
CA LEU A 13 0.65 4.44 -14.99
C LEU A 13 0.09 3.43 -13.97
N ILE A 14 0.79 2.30 -13.78
CA ILE A 14 0.41 1.28 -12.80
C ILE A 14 0.45 1.86 -11.37
N ARG A 15 1.49 2.65 -11.06
CA ARG A 15 1.62 3.30 -9.74
C ARG A 15 0.45 4.23 -9.47
N ASP A 16 0.06 5.04 -10.46
CA ASP A 16 -1.03 6.01 -10.33
C ASP A 16 -2.38 5.32 -10.16
N GLN A 17 -2.61 4.22 -10.91
CA GLN A 17 -3.82 3.40 -10.75
C GLN A 17 -3.90 2.77 -9.36
N ILE A 18 -2.81 2.17 -8.88
CA ILE A 18 -2.72 1.61 -7.51
C ILE A 18 -2.99 2.70 -6.48
N LYS A 19 -2.40 3.89 -6.64
CA LYS A 19 -2.60 5.01 -5.70
C LYS A 19 -4.05 5.46 -5.66
N ARG A 20 -4.73 5.54 -6.81
CA ARG A 20 -6.17 5.89 -6.87
C ARG A 20 -7.01 4.86 -6.11
N ILE A 21 -6.79 3.57 -6.34
CA ILE A 21 -7.52 2.50 -5.64
C ILE A 21 -7.22 2.55 -4.14
N ALA A 22 -5.97 2.79 -3.74
CA ALA A 22 -5.58 2.91 -2.34
C ALA A 22 -6.27 4.09 -1.64
N ILE A 23 -6.48 5.22 -2.32
CA ILE A 23 -7.26 6.36 -1.78
C ILE A 23 -8.70 5.94 -1.50
N GLU A 24 -9.33 5.23 -2.44
CA GLU A 24 -10.71 4.80 -2.24
C GLU A 24 -10.82 3.70 -1.17
N ALA A 25 -9.88 2.76 -1.13
CA ALA A 25 -9.81 1.72 -0.10
C ALA A 25 -9.60 2.34 1.29
N ARG A 26 -8.79 3.41 1.38
CA ARG A 26 -8.62 4.15 2.64
C ARG A 26 -9.92 4.77 3.12
N ARG A 27 -10.65 5.46 2.23
CA ARG A 27 -11.96 6.05 2.58
C ARG A 27 -12.93 4.99 3.10
N GLU A 28 -12.99 3.85 2.43
CA GLU A 28 -13.84 2.72 2.83
C GLU A 28 -13.39 2.12 4.18
N ALA A 29 -12.09 1.99 4.41
CA ALA A 29 -11.56 1.55 5.70
C ALA A 29 -11.87 2.56 6.81
N GLU A 30 -11.75 3.86 6.57
CA GLU A 30 -12.08 4.91 7.54
C GLU A 30 -13.58 4.88 7.90
N GLU A 31 -14.46 4.66 6.92
CA GLU A 31 -15.91 4.53 7.13
C GLU A 31 -16.26 3.28 7.96
N LYS A 32 -15.64 2.13 7.66
CA LYS A 32 -15.93 0.86 8.34
C LYS A 32 -15.26 0.71 9.69
N LEU A 33 -14.06 1.27 9.86
CA LEU A 33 -13.17 0.94 10.96
C LEU A 33 -12.86 2.12 11.89
N GLY A 34 -13.22 3.35 11.49
CA GLY A 34 -12.82 4.58 12.16
C GLY A 34 -11.49 5.14 11.61
N THR A 35 -11.04 6.26 12.17
CA THR A 35 -9.90 7.03 11.62
C THR A 35 -8.52 6.52 12.07
N ASP A 36 -8.43 5.71 13.13
CA ASP A 36 -7.17 5.10 13.58
C ASP A 36 -6.92 3.76 12.87
N LEU A 37 -6.55 3.84 11.60
CA LEU A 37 -6.27 2.66 10.80
C LEU A 37 -4.96 1.98 11.18
N SER A 38 -4.00 2.70 11.78
CA SER A 38 -2.71 2.11 12.20
C SER A 38 -2.93 1.03 13.27
N ALA A 39 -3.82 1.28 14.23
CA ALA A 39 -4.23 0.29 15.23
C ALA A 39 -4.97 -0.92 14.63
N ARG A 40 -5.53 -0.76 13.42
CA ARG A 40 -6.33 -1.77 12.70
C ARG A 40 -5.72 -2.12 11.35
N CYS A 41 -4.38 -2.13 11.28
CA CYS A 41 -3.65 -2.24 10.02
C CYS A 41 -3.96 -3.54 9.27
N TYR A 42 -4.27 -4.64 9.98
CA TYR A 42 -4.70 -5.90 9.38
C TYR A 42 -6.02 -5.74 8.61
N GLU A 43 -7.08 -5.25 9.26
CA GLU A 43 -8.38 -5.10 8.62
C GLU A 43 -8.36 -4.03 7.53
N ALA A 44 -7.68 -2.90 7.77
CA ALA A 44 -7.55 -1.84 6.79
C ALA A 44 -6.84 -2.34 5.53
N ASN A 45 -5.67 -2.97 5.66
CA ASN A 45 -4.95 -3.48 4.49
C ASN A 45 -5.60 -4.74 3.88
N SER A 46 -6.50 -5.43 4.58
CA SER A 46 -7.36 -6.46 3.98
C SER A 46 -8.36 -5.85 3.00
N ILE A 47 -9.04 -4.75 3.38
CA ILE A 47 -9.94 -4.00 2.48
C ILE A 47 -9.17 -3.54 1.23
N LEU A 48 -7.96 -3.01 1.42
CA LEU A 48 -7.08 -2.62 0.31
C LEU A 48 -6.78 -3.80 -0.62
N ALA A 49 -6.40 -4.95 -0.07
CA ALA A 49 -6.04 -6.11 -0.87
C ALA A 49 -7.21 -6.60 -1.72
N ASP A 50 -8.42 -6.65 -1.16
CA ASP A 50 -9.62 -7.05 -1.88
C ASP A 50 -9.94 -6.04 -3.00
N LYS A 51 -9.90 -4.73 -2.69
CA LYS A 51 -10.19 -3.69 -3.67
C LYS A 51 -9.20 -3.66 -4.85
N LEU A 52 -7.92 -3.93 -4.58
CA LEU A 52 -6.91 -4.07 -5.63
C LEU A 52 -7.19 -5.29 -6.52
N ARG A 53 -7.59 -6.43 -5.94
CA ARG A 53 -7.96 -7.63 -6.72
C ARG A 53 -9.22 -7.41 -7.57
N GLU A 54 -10.22 -6.72 -7.04
CA GLU A 54 -11.44 -6.34 -7.79
C GLU A 54 -11.11 -5.48 -9.02
N ASN A 55 -10.04 -4.70 -8.97
CA ASN A 55 -9.54 -3.89 -10.07
C ASN A 55 -8.50 -4.61 -10.95
N GLY A 56 -8.32 -5.93 -10.77
CA GLY A 56 -7.48 -6.78 -11.62
C GLY A 56 -5.99 -6.79 -11.26
N PHE A 57 -5.59 -6.19 -10.13
CA PHE A 57 -4.20 -6.22 -9.68
C PHE A 57 -3.88 -7.51 -8.92
N ARG A 58 -2.65 -8.00 -9.06
CA ARG A 58 -2.16 -9.10 -8.22
C ARG A 58 -1.79 -8.58 -6.85
N ALA A 59 -2.71 -8.66 -5.89
CA ALA A 59 -2.53 -8.13 -4.55
C ALA A 59 -2.61 -9.21 -3.45
N ARG A 60 -1.65 -9.19 -2.52
CA ARG A 60 -1.62 -10.08 -1.35
C ARG A 60 -1.29 -9.30 -0.08
N LEU A 61 -2.02 -9.60 0.99
CA LEU A 61 -1.71 -9.10 2.33
C LEU A 61 -0.43 -9.75 2.86
N TYR A 62 0.42 -8.95 3.48
CA TYR A 62 1.71 -9.35 4.01
C TYR A 62 1.82 -8.95 5.49
N ASP A 63 2.28 -9.89 6.32
CA ASP A 63 2.64 -9.67 7.73
C ASP A 63 4.15 -9.46 7.78
N GLY A 64 4.56 -8.23 8.08
CA GLY A 64 5.96 -7.85 8.06
C GLY A 64 6.26 -6.81 9.11
N PHE A 65 7.29 -6.02 8.84
CA PHE A 65 7.73 -4.97 9.75
C PHE A 65 7.80 -3.64 9.01
N PHE A 66 7.62 -2.58 9.78
CA PHE A 66 7.96 -1.24 9.34
C PHE A 66 8.93 -0.59 10.31
N ARG A 67 9.72 0.34 9.81
CA ARG A 67 10.70 1.09 10.58
C ARG A 67 10.14 2.44 11.02
N TYR A 68 9.94 2.61 12.32
CA TYR A 68 9.49 3.87 12.91
C TYR A 68 10.43 4.34 14.00
N LYS A 69 10.97 5.55 13.84
CA LYS A 69 11.97 6.13 14.75
C LYS A 69 13.14 5.18 15.04
N GLY A 70 13.59 4.46 14.02
CA GLY A 70 14.71 3.50 14.10
C GLY A 70 14.33 2.11 14.61
N GLN A 71 13.11 1.88 15.08
CA GLN A 71 12.66 0.59 15.61
C GLN A 71 11.77 -0.15 14.61
N LEU A 72 11.90 -1.48 14.57
CA LEU A 72 10.99 -2.34 13.82
C LEU A 72 9.73 -2.59 14.63
N ARG A 73 8.58 -2.40 13.98
CA ARG A 73 7.27 -2.70 14.54
C ARG A 73 6.52 -3.59 13.58
N ARG A 74 5.85 -4.61 14.12
CA ARG A 74 5.02 -5.52 13.32
C ARG A 74 3.85 -4.74 12.71
N HIS A 75 3.56 -5.00 11.43
CA HIS A 75 2.50 -4.30 10.68
C HIS A 75 2.07 -5.11 9.47
N PHE A 76 0.85 -4.85 9.01
CA PHE A 76 0.32 -5.44 7.79
C PHE A 76 0.30 -4.43 6.66
N TYR A 77 0.68 -4.85 5.47
CA TYR A 77 0.62 -4.05 4.23
C TYR A 77 0.31 -4.97 3.05
N VAL A 78 0.09 -4.40 1.87
CA VAL A 78 -0.21 -5.16 0.66
C VAL A 78 0.95 -5.09 -0.31
N ILE A 79 1.31 -6.23 -0.90
CA ILE A 79 2.15 -6.26 -2.09
C ILE A 79 1.24 -6.38 -3.31
N ALA A 80 1.28 -5.38 -4.20
CA ALA A 80 0.47 -5.30 -5.41
C ALA A 80 1.34 -5.04 -6.64
N ASP A 81 1.36 -5.99 -7.58
CA ASP A 81 2.14 -5.92 -8.84
C ASP A 81 3.59 -5.39 -8.68
N GLY A 82 4.26 -5.89 -7.63
CA GLY A 82 5.65 -5.54 -7.33
C GLY A 82 5.82 -4.20 -6.61
N ARG A 83 4.79 -3.72 -5.92
CA ARG A 83 4.83 -2.51 -5.09
C ARG A 83 4.30 -2.76 -3.70
N ILE A 84 4.86 -2.06 -2.72
CA ILE A 84 4.32 -1.98 -1.36
C ILE A 84 3.21 -0.95 -1.37
N VAL A 85 2.04 -1.31 -0.85
CA VAL A 85 0.88 -0.45 -0.71
C VAL A 85 0.37 -0.56 0.72
N ASP A 86 0.28 0.58 1.40
CA ASP A 86 -0.14 0.63 2.80
C ASP A 86 -1.05 1.84 3.04
N ILE A 87 -2.30 1.57 3.40
CA ILE A 87 -3.29 2.62 3.71
C ILE A 87 -3.44 2.87 5.20
N ALA A 88 -2.74 2.11 6.05
CA ALA A 88 -2.73 2.23 7.50
C ALA A 88 -1.44 2.88 8.02
N ALA A 89 -0.76 3.63 7.16
CA ALA A 89 0.56 4.21 7.38
C ALA A 89 0.52 5.51 8.23
N ASP A 90 -0.54 5.73 9.01
CA ASP A 90 -0.81 6.99 9.75
C ASP A 90 0.33 7.37 10.72
N GLN A 91 1.14 6.41 11.16
CA GLN A 91 2.36 6.65 11.93
C GLN A 91 3.35 7.60 11.25
N TYR A 92 3.34 7.70 9.92
CA TYR A 92 4.28 8.53 9.15
C TYR A 92 3.78 9.97 8.93
N GLY A 93 2.65 10.35 9.54
CA GLY A 93 2.15 11.71 9.53
C GLY A 93 1.52 12.12 8.20
N GLN A 94 2.30 12.77 7.32
CA GLN A 94 1.76 13.43 6.12
C GLN A 94 1.31 12.46 5.03
N ASP A 95 1.99 11.32 4.88
CA ASP A 95 1.67 10.31 3.88
C ASP A 95 0.92 9.13 4.50
N LYS A 96 -0.38 9.33 4.66
CA LYS A 96 -1.35 8.33 5.14
C LYS A 96 -1.54 7.12 4.22
N ILE A 97 -1.04 7.22 2.99
CA ILE A 97 -1.06 6.15 1.98
C ILE A 97 0.32 6.03 1.37
N VAL A 98 0.95 4.88 1.51
CA VAL A 98 2.21 4.54 0.86
C VAL A 98 1.95 3.75 -0.41
N VAL A 99 2.64 4.12 -1.49
CA VAL A 99 2.81 3.31 -2.71
C VAL A 99 4.29 3.39 -3.08
N ALA A 100 5.03 2.33 -2.83
CA ALA A 100 6.49 2.31 -2.91
C ALA A 100 6.99 1.07 -3.66
N ASP A 101 8.28 1.08 -4.01
CA ASP A 101 8.97 -0.09 -4.55
C ASP A 101 9.25 -1.11 -3.43
N LEU A 102 9.58 -2.36 -3.80
CA LEU A 102 9.76 -3.45 -2.82
C LEU A 102 11.01 -3.30 -1.94
N ASP A 103 11.95 -2.45 -2.32
CA ASP A 103 13.19 -2.14 -1.61
C ASP A 103 13.08 -0.86 -0.76
N ASP A 104 11.85 -0.36 -0.52
CA ASP A 104 11.64 0.80 0.34
C ASP A 104 12.12 0.50 1.77
N PRO A 105 13.12 1.25 2.29
CA PRO A 105 13.76 0.96 3.58
C PRO A 105 12.83 1.15 4.79
N ARG A 106 11.60 1.63 4.58
CA ARG A 106 10.58 1.70 5.62
C ARG A 106 9.95 0.35 5.92
N TYR A 107 10.10 -0.65 5.05
CA TYR A 107 9.42 -1.94 5.16
C TYR A 107 10.44 -3.09 5.09
N GLU A 108 10.19 -4.14 5.88
CA GLU A 108 11.00 -5.36 5.97
C GLU A 108 10.12 -6.62 6.01
#